data_AF-A0A3C1GFL5-F1
#
_entry.id   AF-A0A3C1GFL5-F1
#
_cell.length_a   1.000
_cell.length_b   1.000
_cell.length_c   1.000
_cell.angle_alpha   90.00
_cell.angle_beta   90.00
_cell.angle_gamma   90.00
#
_symmetry.space_group_name_H-M   'P 1'
#
loop_
_entity.id
_entity.type
_entity.pdbx_description
1 polymer ?
#
loop_
_entity_poly.entity_id
_entity_poly.type
_entity_poly.pdbx_seq_one_letter_code
_entity_poly.pdbx_strand_id
1 'polypeptide(L)'
;MGDRANIVLRQHGPAGTGSYLYLYTHWEGYGLPVKLHDALAVAHIHGRLADEPYLARIVHDRLASSEGTAWSGFGITTYLTDNQRPLLIVDAVRQEVGLVQAPSRQELTAHHHRYAGEWVILGRPISFAAYMALRFDEDADTWEPVFTAAGVSRAEAYQP
;
A
#
# COMPACT_ATOMS: atom_id res chain seq x y z
N MET A 1 -0.03 9.82 20.40
CA MET A 1 0.74 8.74 19.73
C MET A 1 -0.06 8.31 18.53
N GLY A 2 0.53 8.33 17.32
CA GLY A 2 -0.14 7.90 16.09
C GLY A 2 0.29 6.51 15.64
N ASP A 3 -0.39 6.01 14.62
CA ASP A 3 -0.10 4.75 13.94
C ASP A 3 0.28 5.07 12.50
N ARG A 4 1.57 5.36 12.29
CA ARG A 4 2.07 5.86 11.00
C ARG A 4 2.32 4.73 10.03
N ALA A 5 1.84 4.89 8.81
CA ALA A 5 2.07 3.91 7.77
C ALA A 5 2.04 4.55 6.39
N ASN A 6 2.56 3.84 5.39
CA ASN A 6 2.65 4.31 4.01
C ASN A 6 2.19 3.23 3.03
N ILE A 7 1.39 3.64 2.05
CA ILE A 7 1.23 2.92 0.77
C ILE A 7 2.22 3.51 -0.21
N VAL A 8 2.94 2.66 -0.94
CA VAL A 8 3.95 3.07 -1.91
C VAL A 8 3.46 2.70 -3.31
N LEU A 9 3.23 3.70 -4.16
CA LEU A 9 2.92 3.48 -5.57
C LEU A 9 4.21 3.54 -6.37
N ARG A 10 4.53 2.47 -7.07
CA ARG A 10 5.60 2.48 -8.06
C ARG A 10 5.10 3.22 -9.30
N GLN A 11 5.88 4.20 -9.75
CA GLN A 11 5.61 5.00 -10.93
C GLN A 11 6.61 4.60 -12.02
N HIS A 12 6.12 4.31 -13.22
CA HIS A 12 6.94 3.97 -14.37
C HIS A 12 7.02 5.19 -15.30
N GLY A 13 8.16 5.88 -15.21
CA GLY A 13 8.47 7.03 -16.05
C GLY A 13 8.94 6.65 -17.46
N PRO A 14 9.16 7.67 -18.31
CA PRO A 14 9.70 7.47 -19.66
C PRO A 14 11.05 6.74 -19.63
N ALA A 15 11.31 5.93 -20.66
CA ALA A 15 12.57 5.23 -20.86
C ALA A 15 13.02 4.31 -19.70
N GLY A 16 12.06 3.75 -18.94
CA GLY A 16 12.36 2.80 -17.86
C GLY A 16 12.87 3.46 -16.58
N THR A 17 12.79 4.78 -16.47
CA THR A 17 13.01 5.48 -15.19
C THR A 17 11.87 5.11 -14.23
N GLY A 18 12.20 4.73 -13.00
CA GLY A 18 11.22 4.39 -11.98
C GLY A 18 11.28 5.39 -10.83
N SER A 19 10.13 5.73 -10.27
CA SER A 19 10.07 6.49 -9.02
C SER A 19 8.99 5.91 -8.09
N TYR A 20 8.91 6.43 -6.88
CA TYR A 20 7.94 6.00 -5.88
C TYR A 20 7.18 7.21 -5.35
N LEU A 21 5.87 7.04 -5.23
CA LEU A 21 4.98 7.97 -4.55
C LEU A 21 4.54 7.33 -3.24
N TYR A 22 4.74 8.03 -2.13
CA TYR A 22 4.42 7.57 -0.80
C TYR A 22 3.15 8.29 -0.33
N LEU A 23 2.12 7.52 -0.06
CA LEU A 23 0.86 7.99 0.51
C LEU A 23 0.87 7.65 1.99
N TYR A 24 1.09 8.68 2.79
CA TYR A 24 1.31 8.61 4.22
C TYR A 24 0.00 8.82 5.00
N THR A 25 -0.15 8.10 6.11
CA THR A 25 -1.11 8.39 7.16
C THR A 25 -0.43 8.48 8.54
N HIS A 26 -0.89 9.39 9.39
CA HIS A 26 -0.48 9.52 10.79
C HIS A 26 -1.32 8.63 11.71
N TRP A 27 -2.52 8.27 11.29
CA TRP A 27 -3.52 7.54 12.06
C TRP A 27 -3.99 6.32 11.29
N GLU A 28 -4.54 5.34 11.99
CA GLU A 28 -5.14 4.13 11.38
C GLU A 28 -4.23 3.40 10.39
N GLY A 29 -2.91 3.40 10.64
CA GLY A 29 -1.94 2.66 9.84
C GLY A 29 -2.28 1.17 9.72
N TYR A 30 -2.87 0.57 10.76
CA TYR A 30 -3.38 -0.81 10.73
C TYR A 30 -4.42 -1.04 9.64
N GLY A 31 -5.23 -0.03 9.31
CA GLY A 31 -6.33 -0.12 8.35
C GLY A 31 -5.90 0.08 6.89
N LEU A 32 -4.62 0.36 6.61
CA LEU A 32 -4.15 0.53 5.23
C LEU A 32 -4.47 -0.64 4.28
N PRO A 33 -4.39 -1.93 4.70
CA PRO A 33 -4.70 -3.03 3.80
C PRO A 33 -6.14 -3.01 3.31
N VAL A 34 -7.08 -2.71 4.21
CA VAL A 34 -8.52 -2.57 3.90
C VAL A 34 -8.76 -1.37 2.99
N LYS A 35 -8.16 -0.22 3.32
CA LYS A 35 -8.29 0.99 2.48
C LYS A 35 -7.73 0.78 1.07
N LEU A 36 -6.61 0.06 0.94
CA LEU A 36 -6.05 -0.32 -0.36
C LEU A 36 -6.96 -1.29 -1.11
N HIS A 37 -7.54 -2.26 -0.41
CA HIS A 37 -8.48 -3.22 -0.98
C HIS A 37 -9.67 -2.48 -1.62
N ASP A 38 -10.27 -1.56 -0.88
CA ASP A 38 -11.42 -0.78 -1.36
C ASP A 38 -11.02 0.15 -2.51
N ALA A 39 -9.82 0.72 -2.46
CA ALA A 39 -9.29 1.52 -3.56
C ALA A 39 -9.11 0.71 -4.84
N LEU A 40 -8.57 -0.50 -4.76
CA LEU A 40 -8.41 -1.39 -5.90
C LEU A 40 -9.76 -1.85 -6.46
N ALA A 41 -10.74 -2.17 -5.61
CA ALA A 41 -12.09 -2.53 -6.04
C ALA A 41 -12.76 -1.38 -6.83
N VAL A 42 -12.64 -0.14 -6.32
CA VAL A 42 -13.16 1.05 -6.99
C VAL A 42 -12.45 1.31 -8.31
N ALA A 43 -11.11 1.22 -8.33
CA ALA A 43 -10.33 1.36 -9.54
C ALA A 43 -10.67 0.29 -10.58
N HIS A 44 -10.98 -0.94 -10.16
CA HIS A 44 -11.43 -2.01 -11.03
C HIS A 44 -12.76 -1.67 -11.71
N ILE A 45 -13.77 -1.27 -10.93
CA ILE A 45 -15.10 -0.88 -11.43
C ILE A 45 -15.01 0.24 -12.48
N HIS A 46 -14.08 1.18 -12.30
CA HIS A 46 -13.90 2.32 -13.21
C HIS A 46 -12.84 2.10 -14.31
N GLY A 47 -12.26 0.90 -14.43
CA GLY A 47 -11.26 0.59 -15.46
C GLY A 47 -9.94 1.36 -15.30
N ARG A 48 -9.51 1.63 -14.06
CA ARG A 48 -8.33 2.46 -13.72
C ARG A 48 -7.15 1.70 -13.12
N LEU A 49 -7.21 0.36 -13.05
CA LEU A 49 -6.14 -0.44 -12.43
C LEU A 49 -4.76 -0.28 -13.10
N ALA A 50 -4.72 -0.01 -14.40
CA ALA A 50 -3.47 0.16 -15.15
C ALA A 50 -3.09 1.64 -15.36
N ASP A 51 -3.86 2.58 -14.80
CA ASP A 51 -3.72 4.01 -15.01
C ASP A 51 -3.06 4.65 -13.78
N GLU A 52 -1.73 4.64 -13.73
CA GLU A 52 -0.94 5.00 -12.53
C GLU A 52 -1.39 6.31 -11.86
N PRO A 53 -1.58 7.44 -12.57
CA PRO A 53 -2.04 8.68 -11.93
C PRO A 53 -3.45 8.58 -11.34
N TYR A 54 -4.38 7.90 -12.02
CA TYR A 54 -5.75 7.76 -11.55
C TYR A 54 -5.86 6.74 -10.42
N LEU A 55 -5.10 5.64 -10.48
CA LEU A 55 -4.99 4.69 -9.38
C LEU A 55 -4.42 5.37 -8.14
N ALA A 56 -3.35 6.15 -8.29
CA ALA A 56 -2.76 6.92 -7.20
C ALA A 56 -3.78 7.85 -6.53
N ARG A 57 -4.58 8.55 -7.34
CA ARG A 57 -5.68 9.39 -6.85
C ARG A 57 -6.72 8.58 -6.08
N ILE A 58 -7.19 7.46 -6.64
CA ILE A 58 -8.22 6.64 -5.98
C ILE A 58 -7.72 6.10 -4.63
N VAL A 59 -6.47 5.63 -4.57
CA VAL A 59 -5.86 5.18 -3.32
C VAL A 59 -5.79 6.33 -2.31
N HIS A 60 -5.29 7.50 -2.72
CA HIS A 60 -5.23 8.68 -1.87
C HIS A 60 -6.62 9.10 -1.36
N ASP A 61 -7.63 9.16 -2.23
CA ASP A 61 -8.98 9.56 -1.87
C ASP A 61 -9.58 8.58 -0.84
N ARG A 62 -9.27 7.28 -0.93
CA ARG A 62 -9.69 6.28 0.07
C ARG A 62 -8.97 6.46 1.41
N LEU A 63 -7.69 6.78 1.40
CA LEU A 63 -6.96 7.11 2.63
C LEU A 63 -7.56 8.33 3.31
N ALA A 64 -7.77 9.42 2.58
CA ALA A 64 -8.27 10.67 3.12
C ALA A 64 -9.76 10.61 3.52
N SER A 65 -10.55 9.67 2.97
CA SER A 65 -11.99 9.57 3.23
C SER A 65 -12.38 9.13 4.64
N SER A 66 -11.47 8.52 5.40
CA SER A 66 -11.76 8.02 6.75
C SER A 66 -11.72 9.09 7.84
N GLU A 67 -11.21 10.28 7.54
CA GLU A 67 -11.18 11.38 8.50
C GLU A 67 -12.05 12.55 8.04
N GLY A 68 -12.98 12.93 8.92
CA GLY A 68 -13.66 14.20 8.82
C GLY A 68 -12.65 15.33 8.92
N THR A 69 -12.33 15.94 7.77
CA THR A 69 -11.85 17.33 7.63
C THR A 69 -10.63 17.77 8.46
N ALA A 70 -9.81 16.86 8.98
CA ALA A 70 -8.59 17.23 9.68
C ALA A 70 -7.46 17.52 8.67
N TRP A 71 -7.02 18.78 8.62
CA TRP A 71 -5.85 19.26 7.84
C TRP A 71 -4.52 18.57 8.23
N SER A 72 -4.54 17.69 9.22
CA SER A 72 -3.40 16.96 9.75
C SER A 72 -3.78 15.49 9.91
N GLY A 73 -3.23 14.63 9.06
CA GLY A 73 -3.51 13.19 9.11
C GLY A 73 -2.87 12.42 7.96
N PHE A 74 -2.79 13.03 6.78
CA PHE A 74 -2.27 12.39 5.57
C PHE A 74 -1.18 13.22 4.90
N GLY A 75 -0.40 12.58 4.03
CA GLY A 75 0.66 13.23 3.29
C GLY A 75 0.97 12.52 1.98
N ILE A 76 1.56 13.27 1.05
CA ILE A 76 2.03 12.77 -0.23
C ILE A 76 3.48 13.21 -0.39
N THR A 77 4.39 12.26 -0.58
CA THR A 77 5.83 12.53 -0.74
C THR A 77 6.46 11.64 -1.79
N THR A 78 7.66 12.04 -2.26
CA THR A 78 8.50 11.24 -3.18
C THR A 78 9.58 10.45 -2.43
N TYR A 79 9.44 10.36 -1.11
CA TYR A 79 10.39 9.75 -0.19
C TYR A 79 9.67 9.20 1.04
N LEU A 80 10.23 8.17 1.67
CA LEU A 80 9.63 7.56 2.86
C LEU A 80 9.74 8.50 4.07
N THR A 81 8.62 8.72 4.75
CA THR A 81 8.54 9.56 5.95
C THR A 81 8.48 8.69 7.22
N ASP A 82 7.75 9.12 8.25
CA ASP A 82 7.55 8.31 9.46
C ASP A 82 6.72 7.07 9.11
N ASN A 83 7.08 5.93 9.72
CA ASN A 83 6.50 4.66 9.37
C ASN A 83 6.70 3.63 10.49
N GLN A 84 5.65 2.89 10.81
CA GLN A 84 5.62 1.91 11.91
C GLN A 84 5.04 0.56 11.46
N ARG A 85 4.64 0.42 10.19
CA ARG A 85 4.04 -0.78 9.60
C ARG A 85 4.82 -1.25 8.36
N PRO A 86 4.73 -2.51 7.93
CA PRO A 86 5.22 -2.89 6.61
C PRO A 86 4.62 -2.02 5.49
N LEU A 87 5.39 -1.84 4.42
CA LEU A 87 5.00 -1.04 3.26
C LEU A 87 4.19 -1.90 2.28
N LEU A 88 3.04 -1.39 1.87
CA LEU A 88 2.25 -1.93 0.76
C LEU A 88 2.74 -1.29 -0.53
N ILE A 89 3.43 -2.04 -1.38
CA ILE A 89 3.89 -1.56 -2.68
C ILE A 89 2.89 -1.94 -3.75
N VAL A 90 2.35 -0.94 -4.44
CA VAL A 90 1.40 -1.08 -5.54
C VAL A 90 2.13 -0.83 -6.87
N ASP A 91 2.08 -1.81 -7.76
CA ASP A 91 2.63 -1.72 -9.12
C ASP A 91 1.50 -1.89 -10.13
N ALA A 92 1.05 -0.78 -10.73
CA ALA A 92 -0.07 -0.78 -11.68
C ALA A 92 0.26 -1.46 -13.01
N VAL A 93 1.53 -1.40 -13.42
CA VAL A 93 2.01 -2.02 -14.68
C VAL A 93 2.03 -3.54 -14.54
N ARG A 94 2.52 -4.04 -13.40
CA ARG A 94 2.52 -5.47 -13.08
C ARG A 94 1.17 -5.97 -12.54
N GLN A 95 0.31 -5.06 -12.11
CA GLN A 95 -0.94 -5.33 -11.40
C GLN A 95 -0.74 -6.18 -10.15
N GLU A 96 0.20 -5.76 -9.31
CA GLU A 96 0.62 -6.49 -8.11
C GLU A 96 0.67 -5.60 -6.87
N VAL A 97 0.41 -6.22 -5.71
CA VAL A 97 0.69 -5.68 -4.39
C VAL A 97 1.80 -6.50 -3.75
N GLY A 98 2.89 -5.84 -3.36
CA GLY A 98 3.99 -6.40 -2.58
C GLY A 98 3.97 -5.92 -1.14
N LEU A 99 4.51 -6.75 -0.24
CA LEU A 99 4.73 -6.39 1.17
C LEU A 99 6.23 -6.32 1.45
N VAL A 100 6.70 -5.19 1.98
CA VAL A 100 8.11 -5.01 2.32
C VAL A 100 8.27 -4.48 3.74
N GLN A 101 9.26 -4.99 4.46
CA GLN A 101 9.72 -4.39 5.68
C GLN A 101 10.26 -2.98 5.39
N ALA A 102 9.74 -1.98 6.10
CA ALA A 102 10.28 -0.64 6.02
C ALA A 102 11.70 -0.60 6.62
N PRO A 103 12.61 0.22 6.07
CA PRO A 103 13.87 0.52 6.71
C PRO A 103 13.63 1.11 8.09
N SER A 104 14.51 0.79 9.03
CA SER A 104 14.49 1.37 10.37
C SER A 104 14.63 2.90 10.32
N ARG A 105 14.13 3.57 11.36
CA ARG A 105 14.29 5.03 11.50
C ARG A 105 15.75 5.47 11.43
N GLN A 106 16.67 4.65 11.94
CA GLN A 106 18.11 4.91 11.90
C GLN A 106 18.64 4.91 10.46
N GLU A 107 18.22 3.94 9.64
CA GLU A 107 18.56 3.88 8.21
C GLU A 107 17.96 5.06 7.44
N LEU A 108 16.70 5.44 7.70
CA LEU A 108 16.09 6.60 7.06
C LEU A 108 16.80 7.93 7.38
N THR A 109 17.23 8.08 8.63
CA THR A 109 17.95 9.28 9.09
C THR A 109 19.33 9.38 8.43
N ALA A 110 20.05 8.26 8.33
CA ALA A 110 21.35 8.20 7.68
C ALA A 110 21.30 8.57 6.19
N HIS A 111 20.16 8.34 5.53
CA HIS A 111 19.98 8.58 4.09
C HIS A 111 19.18 9.84 3.76
N HIS A 112 18.97 10.76 4.71
CA HIS A 112 18.16 11.98 4.51
C HIS A 112 16.80 11.68 3.85
N HIS A 113 16.12 10.62 4.31
CA HIS A 113 14.85 10.11 3.76
C HIS A 113 14.89 9.57 2.32
N ARG A 114 16.04 9.56 1.66
CA ARG A 114 16.21 8.96 0.33
C ARG A 114 16.78 7.55 0.45
N TYR A 115 16.03 6.65 1.09
CA TYR A 115 16.46 5.26 1.20
C TYR A 115 16.56 4.63 -0.20
N ALA A 116 17.79 4.29 -0.61
CA ALA A 116 18.12 3.62 -1.86
C ALA A 116 18.69 2.20 -1.62
N GLY A 117 18.59 1.70 -0.38
CA GLY A 117 18.99 0.34 -0.04
C GLY A 117 18.03 -0.71 -0.58
N GLU A 118 18.43 -1.98 -0.49
CA GLU A 118 17.56 -3.08 -0.87
C GLU A 118 16.36 -3.16 0.07
N TRP A 119 15.19 -3.41 -0.53
CA TRP A 119 13.92 -3.58 0.15
C TRP A 119 13.81 -5.03 0.61
N VAL A 120 13.61 -5.27 1.91
CA VAL A 120 13.44 -6.63 2.43
C VAL A 120 12.01 -7.08 2.16
N ILE A 121 11.83 -7.81 1.05
CA ILE A 121 10.54 -8.35 0.61
C ILE A 121 10.08 -9.41 1.63
N LEU A 122 8.91 -9.18 2.24
CA LEU A 122 8.35 -10.06 3.27
C LEU A 122 7.55 -11.25 2.69
N GLY A 123 7.30 -11.24 1.39
CA GLY A 123 6.59 -12.31 0.68
C GLY A 123 6.53 -12.05 -0.82
N ARG A 124 6.10 -13.04 -1.61
CA ARG A 124 5.90 -12.82 -3.05
C ARG A 124 4.80 -11.76 -3.26
N PRO A 125 4.98 -10.81 -4.19
CA PRO A 125 3.87 -9.97 -4.63
C PRO A 125 2.70 -10.83 -5.08
N ILE A 126 1.49 -10.37 -4.79
CA ILE A 126 0.25 -11.01 -5.23
C ILE A 126 -0.46 -10.10 -6.22
N SER A 127 -1.21 -10.68 -7.17
CA SER A 127 -1.94 -9.88 -8.16
C SER A 127 -3.02 -9.02 -7.51
N PHE A 128 -3.45 -7.94 -8.16
CA PHE A 128 -4.60 -7.15 -7.72
C PHE A 128 -5.86 -8.00 -7.54
N ALA A 129 -6.11 -8.96 -8.44
CA ALA A 129 -7.23 -9.88 -8.30
C ALA A 129 -7.12 -10.76 -7.05
N ALA A 130 -5.93 -11.30 -6.76
CA ALA A 130 -5.70 -12.05 -5.53
C ALA A 130 -5.86 -11.18 -4.28
N TYR A 131 -5.34 -9.95 -4.33
CA TYR A 131 -5.46 -8.98 -3.23
C TYR A 131 -6.92 -8.60 -2.95
N MET A 132 -7.71 -8.34 -3.99
CA MET A 132 -9.15 -8.04 -3.87
C MET A 132 -10.00 -9.26 -3.46
N ALA A 133 -9.46 -10.48 -3.56
CA ALA A 133 -10.13 -11.69 -3.09
C ALA A 133 -9.85 -11.99 -1.60
N LEU A 134 -8.93 -11.24 -0.97
CA LEU A 134 -8.64 -11.35 0.44
C LEU A 134 -9.85 -10.91 1.28
N ARG A 135 -10.05 -11.59 2.41
CA ARG A 135 -10.99 -11.14 3.44
C ARG A 135 -10.20 -10.50 4.55
N PHE A 136 -10.54 -9.26 4.87
CA PHE A 136 -10.00 -8.57 6.02
C PHE A 136 -11.00 -8.70 7.16
N ASP A 137 -10.52 -9.16 8.31
CA ASP A 137 -11.27 -9.10 9.55
C ASP A 137 -11.05 -7.71 10.16
N GLU A 138 -12.11 -6.90 10.25
CA GLU A 138 -12.03 -5.52 10.74
C GLU A 138 -11.57 -5.44 12.20
N ASP A 139 -11.68 -6.54 12.95
CA ASP A 139 -11.29 -6.65 14.36
C ASP A 139 -9.85 -7.20 14.55
N ALA A 140 -9.18 -7.65 13.48
CA ALA A 140 -7.83 -8.16 13.57
C ALA A 140 -6.79 -7.03 13.50
N ASP A 141 -6.23 -6.66 14.65
CA ASP A 141 -5.14 -5.67 14.81
C ASP A 141 -3.80 -6.10 14.16
N THR A 142 -3.80 -7.23 13.44
CA THR A 142 -2.63 -7.85 12.83
C THR A 142 -2.83 -8.07 11.34
N TRP A 143 -1.79 -7.79 10.55
CA TRP A 143 -1.76 -8.04 9.11
C TRP A 143 -1.56 -9.54 8.78
N GLU A 144 -1.69 -10.43 9.78
CA GLU A 144 -1.13 -11.79 9.77
C GLU A 144 -1.92 -12.88 9.01
N PRO A 145 -3.18 -12.75 8.57
CA PRO A 145 -3.74 -13.76 7.66
C PRO A 145 -3.42 -13.54 6.18
N VAL A 146 -2.85 -12.40 5.80
CA VAL A 146 -2.93 -11.92 4.40
C VAL A 146 -1.76 -12.37 3.51
N PHE A 147 -0.57 -12.58 4.08
CA PHE A 147 0.66 -12.74 3.29
C PHE A 147 1.55 -13.93 3.66
N THR A 148 1.14 -14.83 4.57
CA THR A 148 2.02 -15.95 4.97
C THR A 148 2.27 -16.94 3.84
N ALA A 149 3.52 -16.96 3.36
CA ALA A 149 4.39 -17.97 2.71
C ALA A 149 3.84 -19.15 1.86
N ALA A 150 2.58 -19.55 1.97
CA ALA A 150 1.95 -20.54 1.12
C ALA A 150 0.75 -19.85 0.45
N GLY A 151 0.88 -19.54 -0.84
CA GLY A 151 -0.12 -18.77 -1.58
C GLY A 151 -1.56 -19.13 -1.20
N VAL A 152 -2.34 -18.10 -0.82
CA VAL A 152 -3.80 -18.12 -0.66
C VAL A 152 -4.36 -19.48 -0.18
N SER A 153 -4.13 -19.86 1.08
CA SER A 153 -4.78 -21.04 1.66
C SER A 153 -6.10 -20.67 2.36
N ARG A 154 -7.11 -20.36 1.54
CA ARG A 154 -8.58 -20.48 1.74
C ARG A 154 -9.31 -19.39 0.95
N ALA A 155 -9.27 -19.51 -0.38
CA ALA A 155 -10.31 -18.94 -1.21
C ALA A 155 -11.52 -19.89 -1.18
N GLU A 156 -12.52 -19.63 -0.33
CA GLU A 156 -13.86 -20.12 -0.62
C GLU A 156 -14.40 -19.29 -1.78
N ALA A 157 -14.53 -19.95 -2.93
CA ALA A 157 -14.92 -19.35 -4.19
C ALA A 157 -16.29 -18.65 -4.09
N TYR A 158 -16.35 -17.39 -4.52
CA TYR A 158 -17.62 -16.73 -4.84
C TYR A 158 -18.08 -17.25 -6.21
N GLN A 159 -19.25 -17.91 -6.23
CA GLN A 159 -20.02 -18.16 -7.45
C GLN A 159 -20.94 -16.95 -7.70
N PRO A 160 -21.16 -16.59 -8.98
CA PRO A 160 -21.53 -15.25 -9.43
C PRO A 160 -22.87 -14.71 -8.93
#